data_AF-A0A380CSE6-F1
#
_entry.id   AF-A0A380CSE6-F1
#
_cell.length_a   1.000
_cell.length_b   1.000
_cell.length_c   1.000
_cell.angle_alpha   90.00
_cell.angle_beta   90.00
_cell.angle_gamma   90.00
#
_symmetry.space_group_name_H-M   'P 1'
#
loop_
_entity.id
_entity.type
_entity.pdbx_description
1 polymer ?
#
loop_
_entity_poly.entity_id
_entity_poly.type
_entity_poly.pdbx_seq_one_letter_code
_entity_poly.pdbx_strand_id
1 'polypeptide(L)'
;MNQLPNNLLYIFSLESKQGINPDYKQTARWDLSFDDIYRSFLNCNTPLRGGTGKGGILIVKQKFEDVTDVPADNLFRTGEKSYGTDDSGAFGEGLGWYLYDFGGTIKGGSDPRKAHICYPIEGHTIIVRTAKGNYAKVRIQSIYKDLLDPKDWYKDSPTPYFTFQYVLVKAGSKTFEIKK
;
A
#
# COMPACT_ATOMS: atom_id res chain seq x y z
N MET A 1 8.44 -8.87 -31.69
CA MET A 1 8.02 -7.65 -30.97
C MET A 1 8.31 -7.93 -29.50
N ASN A 2 9.44 -7.45 -28.98
CA ASN A 2 9.90 -7.82 -27.65
C ASN A 2 9.19 -6.90 -26.64
N GLN A 3 8.13 -7.41 -26.00
CA GLN A 3 7.56 -6.72 -24.85
C GLN A 3 8.61 -6.75 -23.74
N LEU A 4 9.00 -5.57 -23.26
CA LEU A 4 9.77 -5.43 -22.03
C LEU A 4 9.01 -6.16 -20.91
N PRO A 5 9.69 -6.84 -19.97
CA PRO A 5 9.00 -7.46 -18.85
C PRO A 5 8.19 -6.37 -18.16
N ASN A 6 6.87 -6.52 -18.18
CA ASN A 6 5.96 -5.67 -17.45
C ASN A 6 6.41 -5.75 -16.00
N ASN A 7 7.11 -4.74 -15.49
CA ASN A 7 7.78 -4.86 -14.19
C ASN A 7 6.68 -4.79 -13.13
N LEU A 8 6.14 -5.94 -12.74
CA LEU A 8 4.98 -6.16 -11.86
C LEU A 8 5.27 -5.78 -10.39
N LEU A 9 6.29 -4.95 -10.15
CA LEU A 9 6.81 -4.65 -8.84
C LEU A 9 7.20 -3.17 -8.78
N TYR A 10 6.56 -2.45 -7.87
CA TYR A 10 7.08 -1.19 -7.35
C TYR A 10 7.58 -1.42 -5.93
N ILE A 11 8.80 -0.95 -5.65
CA ILE A 11 9.36 -0.96 -4.29
C ILE A 11 9.75 0.47 -3.91
N PHE A 12 9.49 0.83 -2.66
CA PHE A 12 9.72 2.16 -2.13
C PHE A 12 10.51 2.09 -0.83
N SER A 13 11.42 3.05 -0.61
CA SER A 13 12.04 3.23 0.70
C SER A 13 11.45 4.43 1.42
N LEU A 14 10.92 4.19 2.61
CA LEU A 14 10.31 5.20 3.47
C LEU A 14 11.37 6.12 4.09
N GLU A 15 12.57 5.58 4.36
CA GLU A 15 13.71 6.34 4.85
C GLU A 15 14.29 7.29 3.79
N SER A 16 14.53 6.83 2.55
CA SER A 16 15.08 7.67 1.49
C SER A 16 14.03 8.44 0.69
N LYS A 17 12.74 8.18 0.94
CA LYS A 17 11.59 8.87 0.35
C LYS A 17 11.51 8.75 -1.17
N GLN A 18 11.89 7.60 -1.71
CA GLN A 18 11.92 7.39 -3.15
C GLN A 18 11.59 5.96 -3.55
N GLY A 19 11.09 5.82 -4.78
CA GLY A 19 11.05 4.54 -5.47
C GLY A 19 12.46 3.99 -5.64
N ILE A 20 12.57 2.67 -5.54
CA ILE A 20 13.82 1.93 -5.68
C ILE A 20 13.75 1.12 -6.96
N ASN A 21 14.86 1.02 -7.71
CA ASN A 21 14.92 0.15 -8.87
C ASN A 21 14.64 -1.31 -8.41
N PRO A 22 13.66 -2.02 -9.01
CA PRO A 22 13.33 -3.41 -8.69
C PRO A 22 14.48 -4.41 -8.74
N ASP A 23 15.60 -4.09 -9.40
CA ASP A 23 16.85 -4.87 -9.34
C ASP A 23 17.37 -5.03 -7.90
N TYR A 24 17.03 -4.09 -7.01
CA TYR A 24 17.39 -4.13 -5.59
C TYR A 24 16.40 -4.90 -4.72
N LYS A 25 15.44 -5.65 -5.30
CA LYS A 25 14.44 -6.42 -4.54
C LYS A 25 15.07 -7.41 -3.55
N GLN A 26 16.28 -7.93 -3.85
CA GLN A 26 17.01 -8.85 -2.97
C GLN A 26 17.91 -8.16 -1.92
N THR A 27 17.65 -6.90 -1.60
CA THR A 27 18.42 -6.13 -0.63
C THR A 27 17.51 -5.53 0.44
N ALA A 28 18.07 -4.95 1.50
CA ALA A 28 17.35 -4.18 2.52
C ALA A 28 17.14 -2.69 2.14
N ARG A 29 17.18 -2.34 0.84
CA ARG A 29 17.09 -0.94 0.36
C ARG A 29 15.66 -0.42 0.20
N TRP A 30 14.66 -1.24 0.47
CA TRP A 30 13.24 -0.92 0.28
C TRP A 30 12.41 -1.45 1.45
N ASP A 31 11.21 -0.91 1.66
CA ASP A 31 10.42 -1.19 2.85
C ASP A 31 9.01 -1.69 2.51
N LEU A 32 8.39 -1.09 1.51
CA LEU A 32 7.03 -1.37 1.04
C LEU A 32 7.07 -1.74 -0.44
N SER A 33 6.35 -2.80 -0.82
CA SER A 33 6.12 -3.14 -2.22
C SER A 33 4.65 -3.04 -2.61
N PHE A 34 4.43 -2.72 -3.89
CA PHE A 34 3.16 -2.84 -4.60
C PHE A 34 3.39 -3.85 -5.73
N ASP A 35 2.76 -5.01 -5.64
CA ASP A 35 3.07 -6.14 -6.52
C ASP A 35 1.83 -6.97 -6.88
N ASP A 36 2.10 -8.03 -7.64
CA ASP A 36 1.12 -8.96 -8.16
C ASP A 36 0.19 -8.31 -9.20
N ILE A 37 -1.00 -8.88 -9.40
CA ILE A 37 -1.98 -8.42 -10.37
C ILE A 37 -2.26 -6.92 -10.19
N TYR A 38 -1.96 -6.14 -11.24
CA TYR A 38 -2.09 -4.67 -11.26
C TYR A 38 -1.41 -3.91 -10.11
N ARG A 39 -0.39 -4.49 -9.45
CA ARG A 39 0.25 -3.93 -8.23
C ARG A 39 -0.73 -3.71 -7.08
N SER A 40 -1.73 -4.60 -6.98
CA SER A 40 -2.82 -4.48 -6.00
C SER A 40 -2.50 -5.04 -4.61
N PHE A 41 -1.35 -5.69 -4.41
CA PHE A 41 -0.98 -6.24 -3.12
C PHE A 41 0.16 -5.45 -2.47
N LEU A 42 -0.01 -5.17 -1.18
CA LEU A 42 0.99 -4.51 -0.34
C LEU A 42 1.76 -5.54 0.46
N ASN A 43 3.09 -5.38 0.47
CA ASN A 43 3.97 -6.25 1.25
C ASN A 43 5.19 -5.51 1.79
N CYS A 44 6.04 -6.23 2.52
CA CYS A 44 7.20 -5.69 3.22
C CYS A 44 8.50 -6.45 2.90
N ASN A 45 9.64 -5.80 3.13
CA ASN A 45 10.95 -6.39 2.89
C ASN A 45 11.34 -7.42 3.97
N THR A 46 11.27 -8.69 3.61
CA THR A 46 11.63 -9.82 4.50
C THR A 46 12.42 -10.88 3.74
N PRO A 47 13.12 -11.80 4.42
CA PRO A 47 13.74 -12.95 3.79
C PRO A 47 12.75 -13.83 3.02
N LEU A 48 11.49 -13.93 3.49
CA LEU A 48 10.43 -14.68 2.80
C LEU A 48 10.06 -14.06 1.44
N ARG A 49 10.37 -12.76 1.25
CA ARG A 49 10.15 -11.99 0.04
C ARG A 49 11.41 -11.80 -0.80
N GLY A 50 12.46 -12.56 -0.50
CA GLY A 50 13.76 -12.49 -1.15
C GLY A 50 14.61 -11.28 -0.75
N GLY A 51 14.08 -10.37 0.08
CA GLY A 51 14.83 -9.25 0.64
C GLY A 51 15.70 -9.69 1.83
N THR A 52 16.42 -8.74 2.43
CA THR A 52 17.29 -9.00 3.59
C THR A 52 16.90 -8.17 4.82
N GLY A 53 15.76 -7.49 4.76
CA GLY A 53 15.24 -6.64 5.82
C GLY A 53 14.47 -7.38 6.91
N LYS A 54 14.12 -6.63 7.96
CA LYS A 54 13.29 -7.08 9.09
C LYS A 54 11.85 -6.61 8.93
N GLY A 55 11.35 -6.50 7.72
CA GLY A 55 10.07 -5.86 7.43
C GLY A 55 8.86 -6.56 8.06
N GLY A 56 7.74 -5.86 8.07
CA GLY A 56 6.43 -6.36 8.47
C GLY A 56 5.35 -5.40 7.98
N ILE A 57 4.15 -5.89 7.71
CA ILE A 57 3.02 -5.03 7.34
C ILE A 57 1.75 -5.41 8.11
N LEU A 58 0.96 -4.41 8.50
CA LEU A 58 -0.32 -4.55 9.20
C LEU A 58 -1.30 -3.52 8.65
N ILE A 59 -2.59 -3.86 8.59
CA ILE A 59 -3.66 -2.88 8.44
C ILE A 59 -4.43 -2.78 9.75
N VAL A 60 -4.64 -1.56 10.22
CA VAL A 60 -5.54 -1.25 11.33
C VAL A 60 -6.79 -0.56 10.80
N LYS A 61 -7.97 -0.94 11.30
CA LYS A 61 -9.27 -0.36 10.93
C LYS A 61 -9.53 0.96 11.66
N GLN A 62 -8.64 1.93 11.46
CA GLN A 62 -8.75 3.29 11.99
C GLN A 62 -8.26 4.29 10.93
N LYS A 63 -8.77 5.51 10.98
CA LYS A 63 -8.28 6.61 10.14
C LYS A 63 -6.84 6.93 10.48
N PHE A 64 -6.11 7.45 9.50
CA PHE A 64 -4.68 7.76 9.62
C PHE A 64 -4.36 8.67 10.81
N GLU A 65 -5.24 9.64 11.06
CA GLU A 65 -5.12 10.62 12.12
C GLU A 65 -5.30 9.99 13.51
N ASP A 66 -6.16 8.97 13.61
CA ASP A 66 -6.53 8.31 14.87
C ASP A 66 -5.51 7.24 15.29
N VAL A 67 -4.67 6.76 14.36
CA VAL A 67 -3.59 5.83 14.68
C VAL A 67 -2.45 6.57 15.38
N THR A 68 -2.44 6.54 16.70
CA THR A 68 -1.41 7.14 17.54
C THR A 68 -0.36 6.15 18.00
N ASP A 69 -0.72 4.89 18.22
CA ASP A 69 0.16 3.89 18.82
C ASP A 69 0.84 3.00 17.77
N VAL A 70 2.08 2.62 18.05
CA VAL A 70 2.79 1.59 17.28
C VAL A 70 2.31 0.22 17.76
N PRO A 71 1.70 -0.61 16.89
CA PRO A 71 1.18 -1.92 17.27
C PRO A 71 2.28 -2.91 17.67
N ALA A 72 1.91 -3.96 18.41
CA ALA A 72 2.83 -5.03 18.78
C ALA A 72 3.34 -5.81 17.55
N ASP A 73 4.63 -6.17 17.57
CA ASP A 73 5.33 -6.80 16.44
C ASP A 73 4.73 -8.13 15.96
N ASN A 74 4.11 -8.88 16.86
CA ASN A 74 3.49 -10.16 16.55
C ASN A 74 2.23 -10.05 15.67
N LEU A 75 1.70 -8.84 15.46
CA LEU A 75 0.55 -8.60 14.61
C LEU A 75 0.91 -8.42 13.13
N PHE A 76 2.20 -8.21 12.82
CA PHE A 76 2.65 -7.90 11.46
C PHE A 76 2.75 -9.16 10.60
N ARG A 77 2.18 -9.09 9.40
CA ARG A 77 2.36 -10.08 8.33
C ARG A 77 3.70 -9.88 7.65
N THR A 78 4.34 -10.98 7.24
CA THR A 78 5.69 -10.99 6.64
C THR A 78 5.77 -11.78 5.33
N GLY A 79 4.67 -12.41 4.92
CA GLY A 79 4.57 -13.27 3.75
C GLY A 79 4.19 -12.54 2.46
N GLU A 80 3.83 -13.33 1.46
CA GLU A 80 3.33 -12.84 0.17
C GLU A 80 1.85 -12.46 0.24
N LYS A 81 1.45 -11.56 -0.66
CA LYS A 81 0.07 -11.05 -0.77
C LYS A 81 -0.54 -10.65 0.59
N SER A 82 0.24 -9.94 1.41
CA SER A 82 -0.12 -9.66 2.80
C SER A 82 -1.44 -8.89 2.92
N TYR A 83 -1.67 -7.89 2.06
CA TYR A 83 -2.95 -7.18 2.00
C TYR A 83 -3.26 -6.76 0.56
N GLY A 84 -4.43 -7.14 0.04
CA GLY A 84 -4.91 -6.81 -1.29
C GLY A 84 -6.28 -6.14 -1.25
N THR A 85 -7.22 -6.70 -2.03
CA THR A 85 -8.60 -6.24 -2.12
C THR A 85 -9.35 -6.51 -0.83
N ASP A 86 -10.09 -5.52 -0.33
CA ASP A 86 -10.91 -5.67 0.86
C ASP A 86 -12.27 -6.32 0.55
N ASP A 87 -12.83 -7.04 1.53
CA ASP A 87 -14.16 -7.65 1.47
C ASP A 87 -15.31 -6.67 1.19
N SER A 88 -15.10 -5.36 1.42
CA SER A 88 -16.07 -4.32 1.02
C SER A 88 -16.16 -4.09 -0.49
N GLY A 89 -15.26 -4.68 -1.30
CA GLY A 89 -15.23 -4.57 -2.76
C GLY A 89 -15.49 -5.87 -3.49
N ALA A 90 -15.55 -5.79 -4.83
CA ALA A 90 -15.60 -6.97 -5.68
C ALA A 90 -14.29 -7.77 -5.60
N PHE A 91 -14.38 -9.09 -5.56
CA PHE A 91 -13.22 -10.01 -5.43
C PHE A 91 -12.37 -9.74 -4.18
N GLY A 92 -13.01 -9.41 -3.05
CA GLY A 92 -12.34 -9.28 -1.75
C GLY A 92 -11.64 -10.57 -1.31
N GLU A 93 -10.47 -10.42 -0.68
CA GLU A 93 -9.66 -11.52 -0.15
C GLU A 93 -9.41 -11.37 1.36
N GLY A 94 -10.40 -10.84 2.09
CA GLY A 94 -10.31 -10.53 3.50
C GLY A 94 -10.10 -9.02 3.75
N LEU A 95 -9.44 -8.71 4.87
CA LEU A 95 -9.02 -7.35 5.18
C LEU A 95 -8.04 -6.85 4.09
N GLY A 96 -8.37 -5.74 3.44
CA GLY A 96 -7.59 -5.14 2.36
C GLY A 96 -7.36 -3.64 2.53
N TRP A 97 -6.59 -3.05 1.62
CA TRP A 97 -6.29 -1.60 1.66
C TRP A 97 -7.19 -0.78 0.72
N TYR A 98 -7.89 -1.44 -0.20
CA TYR A 98 -8.76 -0.80 -1.17
C TYR A 98 -10.05 -1.60 -1.40
N LEU A 99 -11.09 -0.85 -1.76
CA LEU A 99 -12.35 -1.36 -2.29
C LEU A 99 -12.27 -1.32 -3.81
N TYR A 100 -12.55 -2.45 -4.46
CA TYR A 100 -12.66 -2.50 -5.91
C TYR A 100 -14.12 -2.40 -6.36
N ASP A 101 -14.48 -1.29 -7.01
CA ASP A 101 -15.81 -1.08 -7.57
C ASP A 101 -15.84 -1.56 -9.02
N PHE A 102 -15.98 -2.87 -9.19
CA PHE A 102 -15.96 -3.51 -10.51
C PHE A 102 -17.07 -2.98 -11.43
N GLY A 103 -18.31 -2.89 -10.93
CA GLY A 103 -19.47 -2.47 -11.70
C GLY A 103 -19.74 -0.96 -11.71
N GLY A 104 -19.02 -0.19 -10.88
CA GLY A 104 -19.33 1.22 -10.64
C GLY A 104 -20.57 1.44 -9.79
N THR A 105 -21.05 0.40 -9.09
CA THR A 105 -22.31 0.41 -8.33
C THR A 105 -22.11 0.64 -6.84
N ILE A 106 -20.87 0.57 -6.33
CA ILE A 106 -20.59 0.74 -4.91
C ILE A 106 -20.36 2.21 -4.54
N LYS A 107 -19.47 2.88 -5.28
CA LYS A 107 -19.17 4.31 -5.14
C LYS A 107 -19.40 5.10 -6.43
N GLY A 108 -19.43 4.42 -7.58
CA GLY A 108 -19.60 5.04 -8.89
C GLY A 108 -21.00 5.52 -9.23
N GLY A 109 -22.02 5.27 -8.39
CA GLY A 109 -23.40 5.70 -8.63
C GLY A 109 -24.04 5.08 -9.88
N SER A 110 -23.54 3.91 -10.31
CA SER A 110 -23.93 3.20 -11.54
C SER A 110 -23.55 3.93 -12.85
N ASP A 111 -22.63 4.92 -12.80
CA ASP A 111 -22.03 5.49 -14.01
C ASP A 111 -21.07 4.46 -14.63
N PRO A 112 -21.28 4.03 -15.90
CA PRO A 112 -20.40 3.05 -16.56
C PRO A 112 -18.95 3.51 -16.76
N ARG A 113 -18.67 4.82 -16.60
CA ARG A 113 -17.30 5.36 -16.60
C ARG A 113 -16.60 5.17 -15.24
N LYS A 114 -17.38 4.92 -14.18
CA LYS A 114 -16.94 4.64 -12.81
C LYS A 114 -16.85 3.14 -12.50
N ALA A 115 -16.94 2.28 -13.52
CA ALA A 115 -16.61 0.87 -13.38
C ALA A 115 -15.08 0.67 -13.23
N HIS A 116 -14.67 -0.45 -12.66
CA HIS A 116 -13.27 -0.82 -12.46
C HIS A 116 -12.44 0.22 -11.67
N ILE A 117 -13.04 0.90 -10.70
CA ILE A 117 -12.34 1.90 -9.88
C ILE A 117 -11.85 1.29 -8.57
N CYS A 118 -10.59 1.53 -8.22
CA CYS A 118 -10.01 1.14 -6.94
C CYS A 118 -10.02 2.34 -5.99
N TYR A 119 -10.69 2.19 -4.85
CA TYR A 119 -10.78 3.21 -3.82
C TYR A 119 -9.97 2.80 -2.59
N PRO A 120 -8.82 3.47 -2.30
CA PRO A 120 -8.17 3.33 -1.01
C PRO A 120 -9.17 3.58 0.13
N ILE A 121 -9.15 2.73 1.15
CA ILE A 121 -10.12 2.82 2.25
C ILE A 121 -9.60 3.79 3.30
N GLU A 122 -10.27 4.95 3.45
CA GLU A 122 -9.87 6.01 4.40
C GLU A 122 -9.79 5.52 5.86
N GLY A 123 -10.67 4.59 6.23
CA GLY A 123 -10.70 3.97 7.56
C GLY A 123 -9.68 2.86 7.77
N HIS A 124 -8.82 2.55 6.79
CA HIS A 124 -7.77 1.54 6.91
C HIS A 124 -6.40 2.22 6.82
N THR A 125 -5.65 2.18 7.93
CA THR A 125 -4.27 2.68 7.96
C THR A 125 -3.30 1.53 7.85
N ILE A 126 -2.34 1.66 6.94
CA ILE A 126 -1.29 0.67 6.74
C ILE A 126 -0.13 1.00 7.68
N ILE A 127 0.34 0.02 8.43
CA ILE A 127 1.53 0.12 9.27
C ILE A 127 2.63 -0.75 8.67
N VAL A 128 3.78 -0.14 8.42
CA VAL A 128 4.96 -0.80 7.86
C VAL A 128 6.06 -0.80 8.92
N ARG A 129 6.51 -1.98 9.33
CA ARG A 129 7.83 -2.13 9.94
C ARG A 129 8.84 -2.16 8.79
N THR A 130 9.77 -1.22 8.76
CA THR A 130 10.73 -1.04 7.66
C THR A 130 11.79 -2.13 7.64
N ALA A 131 12.57 -2.22 6.57
CA ALA A 131 13.68 -3.19 6.47
C ALA A 131 14.70 -3.03 7.60
N LYS A 132 14.84 -1.81 8.14
CA LYS A 132 15.73 -1.48 9.27
C LYS A 132 15.06 -1.65 10.64
N GLY A 133 13.76 -1.93 10.69
CA GLY A 133 13.00 -2.09 11.93
C GLY A 133 12.38 -0.81 12.49
N ASN A 134 12.37 0.29 11.72
CA ASN A 134 11.58 1.48 12.05
C ASN A 134 10.09 1.20 11.77
N TYR A 135 9.20 2.11 12.17
CA TYR A 135 7.76 1.98 11.89
C TYR A 135 7.24 3.19 11.15
N ALA A 136 6.38 2.96 10.16
CA ALA A 136 5.63 4.01 9.52
C ALA A 136 4.14 3.69 9.52
N LYS A 137 3.30 4.71 9.76
CA LYS A 137 1.90 4.68 9.35
C LYS A 137 1.77 5.31 7.98
N VAL A 138 0.97 4.73 7.10
CA VAL A 138 0.84 5.08 5.69
C VAL A 138 -0.66 5.15 5.33
N ARG A 139 -1.04 6.19 4.59
CA ARG A 139 -2.35 6.29 3.93
C ARG A 139 -2.14 6.50 2.44
N ILE A 140 -2.64 5.55 1.63
CA ILE A 140 -2.71 5.72 0.18
C ILE A 140 -3.87 6.65 -0.14
N GLN A 141 -3.58 7.68 -0.93
CA GLN A 141 -4.56 8.70 -1.33
C GLN A 141 -5.13 8.40 -2.72
N SER A 142 -4.29 7.92 -3.63
CA SER A 142 -4.69 7.61 -5.01
C SER A 142 -3.74 6.60 -5.67
N ILE A 143 -4.27 5.90 -6.68
CA ILE A 143 -3.48 5.11 -7.63
C ILE A 143 -3.53 5.67 -9.05
N TYR A 144 -4.12 6.85 -9.23
CA TYR A 144 -4.35 7.47 -10.53
C TYR A 144 -3.43 8.67 -10.71
N LYS A 145 -2.81 8.78 -11.88
CA LYS A 145 -1.81 9.82 -12.17
C LYS A 145 -2.43 11.21 -12.02
N ASP A 146 -1.85 12.04 -11.15
CA ASP A 146 -2.22 13.44 -10.93
C ASP A 146 -3.70 13.65 -10.49
N LEU A 147 -4.37 12.61 -9.97
CA LEU A 147 -5.77 12.67 -9.56
C LEU A 147 -5.95 12.25 -8.09
N LEU A 148 -6.27 13.20 -7.21
CA LEU A 148 -6.48 12.95 -5.78
C LEU A 148 -7.95 12.89 -5.35
N ASP A 149 -8.85 13.48 -6.14
CA ASP A 149 -10.29 13.51 -5.83
C ASP A 149 -11.00 12.33 -6.51
N PRO A 150 -11.66 11.43 -5.75
CA PRO A 150 -12.37 10.29 -6.32
C PRO A 150 -13.46 10.63 -7.34
N LYS A 151 -13.98 11.86 -7.33
CA LYS A 151 -14.94 12.33 -8.33
C LYS A 151 -14.35 12.38 -9.74
N ASP A 152 -13.03 12.47 -9.86
CA ASP A 152 -12.32 12.59 -11.15
C ASP A 152 -11.71 11.26 -11.62
N TRP A 153 -11.88 10.17 -10.86
CA TRP A 153 -11.38 8.84 -11.22
C TRP A 153 -12.32 8.14 -12.19
N TYR A 154 -11.80 7.66 -13.32
CA TYR A 154 -12.55 6.95 -14.34
C TYR A 154 -11.81 5.68 -14.75
N LYS A 155 -12.51 4.75 -15.41
CA LYS A 155 -11.98 3.44 -15.79
C LYS A 155 -10.74 3.51 -16.69
N ASP A 156 -10.57 4.62 -17.38
CA ASP A 156 -9.47 4.94 -18.30
C ASP A 156 -8.45 5.92 -17.70
N SER A 157 -8.61 6.34 -16.44
CA SER A 157 -7.62 7.16 -15.74
C SER A 157 -6.26 6.45 -15.70
N PRO A 158 -5.14 7.12 -16.03
CA PRO A 158 -3.82 6.48 -16.06
C PRO A 158 -3.44 5.87 -14.71
N THR A 159 -3.13 4.57 -14.71
CA THR A 159 -2.89 3.75 -13.52
C THR A 159 -1.89 2.62 -13.82
N PRO A 160 -1.08 2.15 -12.86
CA PRO A 160 -1.00 2.59 -11.46
C PRO A 160 0.06 3.68 -11.19
N TYR A 161 -0.33 4.71 -10.45
CA TYR A 161 0.50 5.80 -9.92
C TYR A 161 0.14 6.05 -8.45
N PHE A 162 0.94 5.48 -7.54
CA PHE A 162 0.64 5.58 -6.10
C PHE A 162 1.02 6.96 -5.54
N THR A 163 0.02 7.65 -5.00
CA THR A 163 0.21 8.83 -4.14
C THR A 163 -0.19 8.47 -2.72
N PHE A 164 0.69 8.70 -1.75
CA PHE A 164 0.45 8.38 -0.35
C PHE A 164 1.21 9.35 0.57
N GLN A 165 0.74 9.42 1.81
CA GLN A 165 1.41 10.13 2.90
C GLN A 165 1.82 9.14 3.99
N TYR A 166 2.84 9.50 4.77
CA TYR A 166 3.28 8.66 5.89
C TYR A 166 3.94 9.46 7.01
N VAL A 167 3.95 8.87 8.21
CA VAL A 167 4.74 9.32 9.36
C VAL A 167 5.68 8.18 9.74
N LEU A 168 6.98 8.46 9.82
CA LEU A 168 8.03 7.50 10.17
C LEU A 168 8.58 7.78 11.57
N VAL A 169 8.65 6.74 12.40
CA VAL A 169 9.23 6.79 13.74
C VAL A 169 10.30 5.70 13.91
N LYS A 170 11.26 5.93 14.80
CA LYS A 170 12.38 5.00 15.01
C LYS A 170 11.92 3.71 15.70
N ALA A 171 12.67 2.64 15.49
CA ALA A 171 12.55 1.40 16.26
C ALA A 171 12.50 1.70 17.77
N GLY A 172 11.58 1.04 18.49
CA GLY A 172 11.35 1.25 19.93
C GLY A 172 10.43 2.43 20.29
N SER A 173 9.97 3.23 19.31
CA SER A 173 8.92 4.22 19.54
C SER A 173 7.60 3.51 19.87
N LYS A 174 6.85 4.05 20.83
CA LYS A 174 5.52 3.52 21.21
C LYS A 174 4.39 4.25 20.49
N THR A 175 4.65 5.44 19.97
CA THR A 175 3.69 6.33 19.34
C THR A 175 4.21 6.86 18.00
N PHE A 176 3.29 7.20 17.09
CA PHE A 176 3.57 7.90 15.83
C PHE A 176 3.63 9.42 16.05
N GLU A 177 4.59 9.86 16.85
CA GLU A 177 4.83 11.29 17.07
C GLU A 177 5.75 11.88 16.00
N ILE A 178 5.32 13.00 15.42
CA ILE A 178 6.16 13.81 14.56
C ILE A 178 7.05 14.66 15.46
N LYS A 179 8.29 14.22 15.71
CA LYS A 179 9.28 15.07 16.36
C LYS A 179 9.67 16.18 15.37
N LYS A 180 9.29 17.41 15.71
CA LYS A 180 9.70 18.63 15.00
C LYS A 180 11.20 18.86 15.13
#